data_AF-A0A418NB30-F1
#
_entry.id   AF-A0A418NB30-F1
#
_cell.length_a   1.000
_cell.length_b   1.000
_cell.length_c   1.000
_cell.angle_alpha   90.00
_cell.angle_beta   90.00
_cell.angle_gamma   90.00
#
_symmetry.space_group_name_H-M   'P 1'
#
loop_
_entity.id
_entity.type
_entity.pdbx_description
1 polymer ?
#
loop_
_entity_poly.entity_id
_entity_poly.type
_entity_poly.pdbx_seq_one_letter_code
_entity_poly.pdbx_strand_id
1 'polypeptide(L)'
;MESARYKLEVLEPTNIQKGKFRPSFVLLDGYLDLFDTIEALINVCILATQGEPYSPPHVKQPGEDIRKTLELVTQLLPFEEGEFLDEVNRLLNKDKS
;
A
#
# COMPACT_ATOMS: atom_id res chain seq x y z
N MET A 1 -6.27 -28.83 -24.58
CA MET A 1 -6.54 -28.36 -23.21
C MET A 1 -5.65 -27.14 -22.96
N GLU A 2 -6.14 -25.95 -23.29
CA GLU A 2 -5.45 -24.70 -22.92
C GLU A 2 -5.49 -24.57 -21.39
N SER A 3 -4.31 -24.46 -20.80
CA SER A 3 -4.13 -24.45 -19.35
C SER A 3 -4.72 -23.16 -18.77
N ALA A 4 -5.55 -23.29 -17.73
CA ALA A 4 -6.10 -22.18 -16.95
C ALA A 4 -5.05 -21.23 -16.33
N ARG A 5 -3.75 -21.50 -16.53
CA ARG A 5 -2.62 -20.66 -16.11
C ARG A 5 -2.63 -19.27 -16.73
N TYR A 6 -3.23 -19.07 -17.91
CA TYR A 6 -3.36 -17.74 -18.52
C TYR A 6 -4.53 -16.91 -17.97
N LYS A 7 -5.35 -17.44 -17.06
CA LYS A 7 -6.53 -16.74 -16.51
C LYS A 7 -6.33 -16.09 -15.14
N LEU A 8 -5.14 -16.22 -14.55
CA LEU A 8 -4.82 -15.68 -13.22
C LEU A 8 -3.68 -14.66 -13.32
N GLU A 9 -3.82 -13.66 -14.20
CA GLU A 9 -2.80 -12.61 -14.41
C GLU A 9 -2.60 -11.71 -13.19
N VAL A 10 -3.54 -11.75 -12.22
CA VAL A 10 -3.58 -10.86 -11.05
C VAL A 10 -2.73 -11.38 -9.88
N LEU A 11 -2.52 -12.70 -9.76
CA LEU A 11 -1.93 -13.31 -8.56
C LEU A 11 -0.69 -14.13 -8.91
N GLU A 12 0.48 -13.59 -8.58
CA GLU A 12 1.76 -14.28 -8.73
C GLU A 12 2.12 -15.04 -7.44
N PRO A 13 2.57 -16.30 -7.52
CA PRO A 13 3.04 -17.02 -6.34
C PRO A 13 4.24 -16.29 -5.72
N THR A 14 4.23 -16.13 -4.39
CA THR A 14 5.40 -15.58 -3.67
C THR A 14 6.40 -16.69 -3.34
N ASN A 15 7.68 -16.38 -3.53
CA ASN A 15 8.80 -17.27 -3.19
C ASN A 15 9.06 -17.33 -1.67
N ILE A 16 8.42 -16.43 -0.91
CA ILE A 16 8.68 -16.20 0.51
C ILE A 16 7.76 -17.07 1.38
N GLN A 17 6.50 -17.28 0.95
CA GLN A 17 5.51 -18.06 1.70
C GLN A 17 4.75 -19.02 0.81
N LYS A 18 4.90 -20.32 1.08
CA LYS A 18 4.24 -21.39 0.32
C LYS A 18 2.71 -21.24 0.40
N GLY A 19 2.05 -21.14 -0.76
CA GLY A 19 0.59 -21.02 -0.86
C GLY A 19 0.05 -19.58 -0.71
N LYS A 20 0.93 -18.57 -0.68
CA LYS A 20 0.53 -17.16 -0.75
C LYS A 20 0.81 -16.62 -2.15
N PHE A 21 0.07 -15.58 -2.52
CA PHE A 21 0.18 -14.91 -3.81
C PHE A 21 0.34 -13.40 -3.58
N ARG A 22 1.15 -12.74 -4.40
CA ARG A 22 1.25 -11.29 -4.47
C ARG A 22 0.40 -10.77 -5.63
N PRO A 23 -0.33 -9.67 -5.47
CA PRO A 23 -0.92 -8.98 -6.60
C PRO A 23 0.19 -8.44 -7.52
N SER A 24 0.07 -8.64 -8.83
CA SER A 24 1.07 -8.25 -9.84
C SER A 24 0.93 -6.81 -10.33
N PHE A 25 -0.07 -6.05 -9.87
CA PHE A 25 -0.54 -4.82 -10.54
C PHE A 25 -0.20 -3.50 -9.86
N VAL A 26 0.47 -3.48 -8.70
CA VAL A 26 0.83 -2.21 -8.05
C VAL A 26 2.05 -1.64 -8.78
N LEU A 27 1.78 -0.88 -9.83
CA LEU A 27 2.75 -0.08 -10.56
C LEU A 27 2.69 1.34 -10.00
N LEU A 28 3.82 1.84 -9.50
CA LEU A 28 3.95 3.19 -8.99
C LEU A 28 5.06 3.89 -9.78
N ASP A 29 4.82 5.12 -10.18
CA ASP A 29 5.75 5.89 -11.01
C ASP A 29 6.97 6.42 -10.22
N GLY A 30 6.89 6.43 -8.89
CA GLY A 30 7.97 6.83 -7.99
C GLY A 30 7.48 7.16 -6.58
N TYR A 31 8.35 7.80 -5.78
CA TYR A 31 8.03 8.13 -4.38
C TYR A 31 6.84 9.07 -4.21
N LEU A 32 6.67 10.04 -5.12
CA LEU A 32 5.53 10.95 -5.05
C LEU A 32 4.22 10.18 -5.21
N ASP A 33 4.14 9.32 -6.23
CA ASP A 33 2.97 8.47 -6.48
C ASP A 33 2.73 7.45 -5.35
N LEU A 34 3.81 6.91 -4.75
CA LEU A 34 3.72 6.10 -3.53
C LEU A 34 3.10 6.89 -2.36
N PHE A 35 3.58 8.10 -2.10
CA PHE A 35 3.07 8.93 -1.01
C PHE A 35 1.63 9.39 -1.26
N ASP A 36 1.29 9.81 -2.49
CA ASP A 36 -0.07 10.15 -2.89
C ASP A 36 -1.02 8.95 -2.71
N THR A 37 -0.57 7.75 -3.05
CA THR A 37 -1.31 6.50 -2.84
C THR A 37 -1.53 6.23 -1.35
N ILE A 38 -0.48 6.34 -0.53
CA ILE A 38 -0.58 6.18 0.94
C ILE A 38 -1.57 7.20 1.53
N GLU A 39 -1.46 8.46 1.13
CA GLU A 39 -2.34 9.54 1.58
C GLU A 39 -3.80 9.25 1.20
N ALA A 40 -4.05 8.86 -0.05
CA ALA A 40 -5.38 8.52 -0.52
C ALA A 40 -6.01 7.37 0.30
N LEU A 41 -5.26 6.31 0.58
CA LEU A 41 -5.73 5.17 1.39
C LEU A 41 -6.08 5.59 2.83
N ILE A 42 -5.26 6.44 3.45
CA ILE A 42 -5.52 6.98 4.79
C ILE A 42 -6.77 7.85 4.77
N ASN A 43 -6.89 8.76 3.81
CA ASN A 43 -8.03 9.68 3.68
C ASN A 43 -9.35 8.92 3.49
N VAL A 44 -9.36 7.84 2.70
CA VAL A 44 -10.54 6.97 2.58
C VAL A 44 -10.90 6.32 3.91
N CYS A 45 -9.94 5.85 4.70
CA CYS A 45 -10.21 5.30 6.03
C CYS A 45 -10.76 6.36 6.99
N ILE A 46 -10.25 7.60 6.93
CA ILE A 46 -10.77 8.72 7.73
C ILE A 46 -12.22 9.02 7.33
N LEU A 47 -12.52 9.14 6.03
CA LEU A 47 -13.87 9.37 5.55
C LEU A 47 -14.83 8.24 5.96
N ALA A 48 -14.39 6.99 5.86
CA ALA A 48 -15.17 5.82 6.25
C ALA A 48 -15.46 5.76 7.76
N THR A 49 -14.62 6.39 8.59
CA THR A 49 -14.82 6.46 10.05
C THR A 49 -15.65 7.66 10.50
N GLN A 50 -15.72 8.73 9.70
CA GLN A 50 -16.41 9.99 10.04
C GLN A 50 -17.81 10.14 9.41
N GLY A 51 -18.10 9.45 8.31
CA GLY A 51 -19.36 9.58 7.58
C GLY A 51 -20.54 8.78 8.17
N GLU A 52 -21.76 9.06 7.68
CA GLU A 52 -22.86 8.10 7.80
C GLU A 52 -22.41 6.76 7.20
N PRO A 53 -22.85 5.62 7.76
CA PRO A 53 -22.42 4.31 7.28
C PRO A 53 -22.87 4.12 5.83
N TYR A 54 -21.99 4.47 4.88
CA TYR A 54 -22.05 3.98 3.52
C TYR A 54 -21.79 2.48 3.63
N SER A 55 -22.88 1.74 3.82
CA SER A 55 -22.91 0.28 3.87
C SER A 55 -23.57 -0.21 2.59
N PRO A 56 -22.83 -0.26 1.47
CA PRO A 56 -23.28 -1.04 0.33
C PRO A 56 -23.60 -2.46 0.78
N PRO A 57 -24.60 -3.13 0.17
CA PRO A 57 -25.01 -4.48 0.57
C PRO A 57 -23.89 -5.55 0.47
N HIS A 58 -22.76 -5.23 -0.19
CA HIS A 58 -21.59 -6.09 -0.28
C HIS A 58 -20.52 -5.84 0.80
N VAL A 59 -20.56 -4.71 1.51
CA VAL A 59 -19.63 -4.38 2.60
C VAL A 59 -20.21 -4.94 3.89
N LYS A 60 -19.72 -6.13 4.29
CA LYS A 60 -20.25 -6.85 5.46
C LYS A 60 -19.60 -6.43 6.77
N GLN A 61 -18.32 -6.03 6.73
CA GLN A 61 -17.54 -5.67 7.91
C GLN A 61 -16.64 -4.44 7.64
N PRO A 62 -17.21 -3.22 7.62
CA PRO A 62 -16.47 -1.99 7.33
C PRO A 62 -15.20 -1.81 8.19
N GLY A 63 -15.26 -2.19 9.48
CA GLY A 63 -14.10 -2.12 10.37
C GLY A 63 -12.96 -3.09 10.02
N GLU A 64 -13.28 -4.27 9.47
CA GLU A 64 -12.28 -5.23 9.00
C GLU A 64 -11.60 -4.69 7.73
N ASP A 65 -12.38 -4.09 6.84
CA ASP A 65 -11.87 -3.49 5.60
C ASP A 65 -10.96 -2.29 5.90
N ILE A 66 -11.36 -1.40 6.83
CA ILE A 66 -10.51 -0.29 7.31
C ILE A 66 -9.20 -0.83 7.90
N ARG A 67 -9.26 -1.86 8.75
CA ARG A 67 -8.05 -2.46 9.33
C ARG A 67 -7.12 -2.99 8.26
N LYS A 68 -7.62 -3.77 7.29
CA LYS A 68 -6.81 -4.31 6.20
C LYS A 68 -6.16 -3.22 5.35
N THR A 69 -6.88 -2.13 5.08
CA THR A 69 -6.33 -0.98 4.36
C THR A 69 -5.20 -0.32 5.15
N LEU A 70 -5.37 -0.12 6.46
CA LEU A 70 -4.31 0.46 7.30
C LEU A 70 -3.09 -0.47 7.45
N GLU A 71 -3.29 -1.79 7.48
CA GLU A 71 -2.20 -2.77 7.44
C GLU A 71 -1.41 -2.68 6.12
N LEU A 72 -2.11 -2.51 4.98
CA LEU A 72 -1.47 -2.29 3.68
C LEU A 72 -0.70 -0.97 3.65
N VAL A 73 -1.28 0.12 4.13
CA VAL A 73 -0.60 1.43 4.25
C VAL A 73 0.69 1.28 5.06
N THR A 74 0.65 0.54 6.16
CA THR A 74 1.84 0.32 7.01
C THR A 74 2.96 -0.41 6.26
N GLN A 75 2.60 -1.33 5.36
CA GLN A 75 3.57 -2.06 4.52
C GLN A 75 4.13 -1.21 3.38
N LEU A 76 3.42 -0.16 2.96
CA LEU A 76 3.86 0.75 1.89
C LEU A 76 4.77 1.88 2.40
N LEU A 77 4.80 2.15 3.71
CA LEU A 77 5.60 3.24 4.28
C LEU A 77 7.12 2.97 4.12
N PRO A 78 7.86 3.82 3.38
CA PRO A 78 9.28 3.63 3.12
C PRO A 78 10.13 4.22 4.26
N PHE A 79 10.10 3.59 5.44
CA PHE A 79 10.79 4.11 6.64
C PHE A 79 12.31 4.17 6.47
N GLU A 80 12.92 3.13 5.87
CA GLU A 80 14.36 3.08 5.65
C GLU A 80 14.81 4.20 4.70
N GLU A 81 14.03 4.48 3.66
CA GLU A 81 14.32 5.57 2.73
C GLU A 81 14.09 6.95 3.35
N GLY A 82 13.14 7.08 4.27
CA GLY A 82 12.99 8.27 5.11
C GLY A 82 14.24 8.55 5.95
N GLU A 83 14.75 7.54 6.66
CA GLU A 83 15.98 7.64 7.45
C GLU A 83 17.19 8.01 6.57
N PHE A 84 17.27 7.43 5.37
CA PHE A 84 18.31 7.76 4.40
C PHE A 84 18.23 9.22 3.93
N LEU A 85 17.04 9.72 3.61
CA LEU A 85 16.84 11.11 3.19
C LEU A 85 17.21 12.10 4.30
N ASP A 86 16.88 11.79 5.56
CA ASP A 86 17.28 12.60 6.72
C ASP A 86 18.81 12.65 6.87
N GLU A 87 19.49 11.52 6.70
CA GLU A 87 20.95 11.45 6.77
C GLU A 87 21.60 12.27 5.65
N VAL A 88 21.12 12.13 4.42
CA VAL A 88 21.61 12.90 3.26
C VAL A 88 21.43 14.40 3.50
N ASN A 89 20.25 14.82 3.96
CA ASN A 89 19.99 16.22 4.28
C ASN A 89 20.94 16.74 5.38
N ARG A 90 21.21 15.92 6.41
CA ARG A 90 22.17 16.26 7.47
C ARG A 90 23.58 16.46 6.93
N LEU A 91 24.04 15.59 6.02
CA LEU A 91 25.36 15.69 5.39
C LEU A 91 25.46 16.94 4.49
N LEU A 92 24.46 17.18 3.64
CA LEU A 92 24.42 18.35 2.76
C LEU A 92 24.41 19.69 3.51
N ASN A 93 23.84 19.71 4.71
CA ASN A 93 23.82 20.91 5.54
C ASN A 93 25.10 21.06 6.40
N LYS A 94 25.83 19.98 6.69
CA LYS A 94 27.16 20.04 7.31
C LYS A 94 28.22 20.60 6.36
N ASP A 95 28.17 20.26 5.08
CA ASP A 95 29.12 20.77 4.07
C ASP A 95 28.91 22.26 3.72
N LYS A 96 27.84 22.88 4.23
CA LYS A 96 27.53 24.31 4.05
C LYS A 96 28.01 25.21 5.20
N SER A 97 28.62 24.64 6.26
CA SER A 97 29.25 25.37 7.38
C SER A 97 30.76 25.28 7.32
#